data_AF-A0A2V9JTH5-F1
#
_entry.id   AF-A0A2V9JTH5-F1
#
_cell.length_a   1.000
_cell.length_b   1.000
_cell.length_c   1.000
_cell.angle_alpha   90.00
_cell.angle_beta   90.00
_cell.angle_gamma   90.00
#
_symmetry.space_group_name_H-M   'P 1'
#
loop_
_entity.id
_entity.type
_entity.pdbx_description
1 polymer ?
#
loop_
_entity_poly.entity_id
_entity_poly.type
_entity_poly.pdbx_seq_one_letter_code
_entity_poly.pdbx_strand_id
1 'polypeptide(L)'
;MGTPSASIPQIAGPSWAAQAGFKLRQVRERLNLTLRRVEEASLEIAGAEHNPEYVLSVARLNQIESDGSLPSIYKLSSLAAIYKLSLEETMGFYGISLRRMEEQRLKLPQARTHPFSVELGDPNRPIRFPVRFDPGFRPEKTEFLSRMVEL
;
A
#
# COMPACT_ATOMS: atom_id res chain seq x y z
N MET A 1 -31.90 -10.13 -25.71
CA MET A 1 -31.73 -10.09 -24.24
C MET A 1 -30.37 -9.47 -23.95
N GLY A 2 -30.33 -8.16 -23.68
CA GLY A 2 -29.10 -7.46 -23.32
C GLY A 2 -28.94 -7.47 -21.81
N THR A 3 -27.78 -7.89 -21.32
CA THR A 3 -27.43 -7.76 -19.90
C THR A 3 -27.23 -6.29 -19.56
N PRO A 4 -27.76 -5.79 -18.43
CA PRO A 4 -27.49 -4.42 -18.02
C PRO A 4 -26.03 -4.32 -17.57
N SER A 5 -25.25 -3.53 -18.30
CA SER A 5 -23.91 -3.09 -17.89
C SER A 5 -24.07 -2.26 -16.63
N ALA A 6 -23.69 -2.81 -15.48
CA ALA A 6 -23.73 -2.11 -14.21
C ALA A 6 -22.70 -0.96 -14.26
N SER A 7 -23.18 0.24 -14.57
CA SER A 7 -22.39 1.46 -14.54
C SER A 7 -21.86 1.63 -13.11
N ILE A 8 -20.55 1.52 -12.94
CA ILE A 8 -19.87 1.87 -11.69
C ILE A 8 -20.25 3.33 -11.40
N PRO A 9 -20.78 3.64 -10.20
CA PRO A 9 -21.16 5.01 -9.88
C PRO A 9 -19.96 5.92 -10.05
N GLN A 10 -20.06 6.93 -10.92
CA GLN A 10 -19.08 8.01 -11.00
C GLN A 10 -19.17 8.79 -9.69
N ILE A 11 -18.31 8.48 -8.72
CA ILE A 11 -18.23 9.23 -7.46
C ILE A 11 -17.59 10.59 -7.79
N ALA A 12 -18.44 11.58 -8.03
CA ALA A 12 -18.07 12.97 -8.28
C ALA A 12 -17.61 13.67 -6.98
N GLY A 13 -16.50 13.20 -6.42
CA GLY A 13 -15.62 13.99 -5.54
C GLY A 13 -14.37 14.40 -6.31
N PRO A 14 -13.49 15.26 -5.75
CA PRO A 14 -12.16 15.44 -6.35
C PRO A 14 -11.56 14.05 -6.50
N SER A 15 -11.08 13.73 -7.71
CA SER A 15 -10.43 12.46 -8.00
C SER A 15 -9.51 12.13 -6.83
N TRP A 16 -9.63 10.94 -6.27
CA TRP A 16 -8.76 10.45 -5.19
C TRP A 16 -7.28 10.70 -5.52
N ALA A 17 -6.94 10.67 -6.80
CA ALA A 17 -5.62 11.03 -7.33
C ALA A 17 -5.26 12.51 -7.17
N ALA A 18 -6.20 13.45 -7.34
CA ALA A 18 -5.96 14.88 -7.10
C ALA A 18 -5.77 15.18 -5.60
N GLN A 19 -6.56 14.54 -4.73
CA GLN A 19 -6.35 14.64 -3.28
C GLN A 19 -5.01 14.05 -2.86
N ALA A 20 -4.62 12.92 -3.45
CA ALA A 20 -3.31 12.30 -3.23
C ALA A 20 -2.17 13.22 -3.69
N GLY A 21 -2.28 13.79 -4.89
CA GLY A 21 -1.33 14.77 -5.45
C GLY A 21 -1.13 15.97 -4.53
N PHE A 22 -2.22 16.53 -4.01
CA PHE A 22 -2.17 17.62 -3.04
C PHE A 22 -1.42 17.22 -1.75
N LYS A 23 -1.70 16.04 -1.19
CA LYS A 23 -0.98 15.54 0.00
C LYS A 23 0.52 15.35 -0.27
N LEU A 24 0.88 14.78 -1.42
CA LEU A 24 2.27 14.61 -1.84
C LEU A 24 2.99 15.96 -1.93
N ARG A 25 2.34 16.96 -2.54
CA ARG A 25 2.84 18.33 -2.59
C ARG A 25 3.07 18.92 -1.21
N GLN A 26 2.14 18.75 -0.28
CA GLN A 26 2.29 19.22 1.10
C GLN A 26 3.51 18.57 1.78
N VAL A 27 3.74 17.28 1.57
CA VAL A 27 4.92 16.60 2.11
C VAL A 27 6.20 17.17 1.51
N ARG A 28 6.25 17.36 0.18
CA ARG A 28 7.39 17.97 -0.52
C ARG A 28 7.71 19.35 0.03
N GLU A 29 6.70 20.20 0.18
CA GLU A 29 6.82 21.57 0.72
C GLU A 29 7.30 21.57 2.18
N ARG A 30 6.79 20.67 3.02
CA ARG A 30 7.25 20.50 4.42
C ARG A 30 8.72 20.10 4.52
N LEU A 31 9.21 19.34 3.55
CA LEU A 31 10.62 18.94 3.45
C LEU A 31 11.50 20.02 2.79
N ASN A 32 10.94 21.18 2.42
CA ASN A 32 11.61 22.25 1.68
C ASN A 32 12.26 21.75 0.36
N LEU A 33 11.64 20.78 -0.30
CA LEU A 33 12.13 20.23 -1.56
C LEU A 33 11.55 21.01 -2.75
N THR A 34 12.43 21.48 -3.62
CA THR A 34 12.04 22.01 -4.94
C THR A 34 11.73 20.86 -5.89
N LEU A 35 10.91 21.11 -6.92
CA LEU A 35 10.62 20.11 -7.96
C LEU A 35 11.92 19.59 -8.61
N ARG A 36 12.88 20.48 -8.84
CA ARG A 36 14.18 20.14 -9.40
C ARG A 36 15.00 19.22 -8.48
N ARG A 37 14.98 19.47 -7.16
CA ARG A 37 15.69 18.59 -6.22
C ARG A 37 15.09 17.18 -6.19
N VAL A 38 13.77 17.06 -6.38
CA VAL A 38 13.10 15.75 -6.50
C VAL A 38 13.52 15.05 -7.80
N GLU A 39 13.59 15.77 -8.92
CA GLU A 39 14.08 15.24 -10.20
C GLU A 39 15.52 14.72 -10.07
N GLU A 40 16.43 15.51 -9.50
CA GLU A 40 17.83 15.12 -9.26
C GLU A 40 17.93 13.87 -8.38
N ALA A 41 17.19 13.81 -7.26
CA ALA A 41 17.19 12.63 -6.39
C ALA A 41 16.60 11.38 -7.09
N SER A 42 15.59 11.56 -7.95
CA SER A 42 15.02 10.45 -8.71
C SER A 42 15.98 9.90 -9.77
N LEU A 43 16.86 10.75 -10.33
CA LEU A 43 17.94 10.32 -11.22
C LEU A 43 18.99 9.50 -10.48
N GLU A 44 19.35 9.89 -9.26
CA GLU A 44 20.25 9.11 -8.38
C GLU A 44 19.68 7.71 -8.10
N ILE A 45 18.38 7.61 -7.77
CA ILE A 45 17.68 6.34 -7.56
C ILE A 45 17.67 5.50 -8.85
N ALA A 46 17.29 6.09 -9.98
CA ALA A 46 17.27 5.40 -11.26
C ALA A 46 18.65 4.84 -11.66
N GLY A 47 19.72 5.56 -11.33
CA GLY A 47 21.09 5.09 -11.51
C GLY A 47 21.43 3.89 -10.63
N ALA A 48 21.07 3.93 -9.34
CA ALA A 48 21.29 2.82 -8.41
C ALA A 48 20.51 1.56 -8.79
N GLU A 49 19.25 1.73 -9.20
CA GLU A 49 18.35 0.65 -9.63
C GLU A 49 18.61 0.18 -11.08
N HIS A 50 19.50 0.86 -11.81
CA HIS A 50 19.75 0.64 -13.25
C HIS A 50 18.46 0.65 -14.09
N ASN A 51 17.50 1.52 -13.72
CA ASN A 51 16.18 1.55 -14.33
C ASN A 51 15.65 2.99 -14.48
N PRO A 52 15.47 3.50 -15.71
CA PRO A 52 15.02 4.88 -15.94
C PRO A 52 13.56 5.13 -15.55
N GLU A 53 12.74 4.10 -15.30
CA GLU A 53 11.34 4.27 -14.93
C GLU A 53 11.14 4.98 -13.58
N TYR A 54 12.17 4.97 -12.73
CA TYR A 54 12.20 5.66 -11.44
C TYR A 54 12.32 7.19 -11.57
N VAL A 55 12.71 7.71 -12.74
CA VAL A 55 12.90 9.15 -12.93
C VAL A 55 11.57 9.90 -12.87
N LEU A 56 11.55 11.00 -12.12
CA LEU A 56 10.46 11.94 -11.99
C LEU A 56 10.88 13.30 -12.54
N SER A 57 10.54 13.57 -13.80
CA SER A 57 10.81 14.89 -14.35
C SER A 57 9.98 15.97 -13.65
N VAL A 58 10.43 17.23 -13.67
CA VAL A 58 9.68 18.36 -13.11
C VAL A 58 8.24 18.43 -13.66
N ALA A 59 8.09 18.25 -14.98
CA ALA A 59 6.78 18.23 -15.62
C ALA A 59 5.91 17.06 -15.12
N ARG A 60 6.50 15.87 -14.97
CA ARG A 60 5.78 14.70 -14.49
C ARG A 60 5.35 14.86 -13.04
N LEU A 61 6.20 15.44 -12.20
CA LEU A 61 5.91 15.70 -10.80
C LEU A 61 4.76 16.71 -10.66
N ASN A 62 4.76 17.79 -11.45
CA ASN A 62 3.66 18.76 -11.47
C ASN A 62 2.32 18.10 -11.85
N GLN A 63 2.29 17.23 -12.85
CA GLN A 63 1.07 16.51 -13.23
C GLN A 63 0.54 15.60 -12.11
N ILE A 64 1.45 14.98 -11.35
CA ILE A 64 1.06 14.14 -10.22
C ILE A 64 0.51 15.00 -9.08
N GLU A 65 1.20 16.09 -8.73
CA GLU A 65 0.87 16.93 -7.58
C GLU A 65 -0.32 17.87 -7.81
N SER A 66 -0.52 18.35 -9.05
CA SER A 66 -1.51 19.38 -9.36
C SER A 66 -2.69 18.85 -10.17
N ASP A 67 -2.42 18.01 -11.18
CA ASP A 67 -3.46 17.54 -12.11
C ASP A 67 -4.08 16.22 -11.67
N GLY A 68 -3.58 15.62 -10.57
CA GLY A 68 -4.05 14.34 -10.06
C GLY A 68 -3.74 13.17 -10.98
N SER A 69 -2.62 13.21 -11.70
CA SER A 69 -2.16 12.08 -12.50
C SER A 69 -1.62 10.96 -11.62
N LEU A 70 -1.89 9.70 -12.00
CA LEU A 70 -1.40 8.54 -11.27
C LEU A 70 0.07 8.27 -11.61
N PRO A 71 0.97 8.16 -10.61
CA PRO A 71 2.32 7.68 -10.85
C PRO A 71 2.31 6.20 -11.24
N SER A 72 3.32 5.76 -12.01
CA SER A 72 3.61 4.33 -12.12
C SER A 72 4.16 3.80 -10.79
N ILE A 73 4.22 2.48 -10.63
CA ILE A 73 4.77 1.85 -9.42
C ILE A 73 6.21 2.30 -9.11
N TYR A 74 7.06 2.47 -10.14
CA TYR A 74 8.44 2.92 -9.97
C TYR A 74 8.51 4.37 -9.49
N LYS A 75 7.68 5.25 -10.06
CA LYS A 75 7.60 6.66 -9.66
C LYS A 75 6.99 6.82 -8.27
N LEU A 76 6.01 5.98 -7.91
CA LEU A 76 5.45 5.92 -6.57
C LEU A 76 6.54 5.51 -5.55
N SER A 77 7.38 4.54 -5.90
CA SER A 77 8.53 4.13 -5.09
C SER A 77 9.54 5.26 -4.91
N SER A 78 9.89 5.97 -5.99
CA SER A 78 10.77 7.16 -5.91
C SER A 78 10.18 8.23 -4.99
N LEU A 79 8.88 8.54 -5.12
CA LEU A 79 8.20 9.51 -4.25
C LEU A 79 8.26 9.08 -2.79
N ALA A 80 7.97 7.81 -2.48
CA ALA A 80 8.04 7.29 -1.12
C ALA A 80 9.45 7.47 -0.51
N ALA A 81 10.50 7.07 -1.27
CA ALA A 81 11.89 7.17 -0.82
C ALA A 81 12.38 8.62 -0.64
N ILE A 82 12.04 9.52 -1.56
CA ILE A 82 12.45 10.93 -1.53
C ILE A 82 11.69 11.67 -0.44
N TYR A 83 10.39 11.41 -0.28
CA TYR A 83 9.52 12.09 0.70
C TYR A 83 9.55 11.47 2.09
N LYS A 84 10.40 10.44 2.31
CA LYS A 84 10.56 9.77 3.61
C LYS A 84 9.24 9.21 4.12
N LEU A 85 8.45 8.65 3.22
CA LEU A 85 7.19 7.97 3.51
C LEU A 85 7.38 6.46 3.34
N SER A 86 6.64 5.69 4.11
CA SER A 86 6.46 4.26 3.82
C SER A 86 5.64 4.08 2.53
N LEU A 87 5.79 2.91 1.89
CA LEU A 87 4.98 2.57 0.72
C LEU A 87 3.49 2.49 1.10
N GLU A 88 3.17 2.00 2.31
CA GLU A 88 1.79 1.97 2.84
C GLU A 88 1.19 3.37 2.95
N GLU A 89 1.90 4.35 3.53
CA GLU A 89 1.42 5.74 3.62
C GLU A 89 1.20 6.35 2.24
N THR A 90 2.14 6.12 1.31
CA THR A 90 2.08 6.66 -0.04
C THR A 90 0.89 6.08 -0.81
N MET A 91 0.67 4.77 -0.73
CA MET A 91 -0.53 4.10 -1.28
C MET A 91 -1.82 4.56 -0.60
N GLY A 92 -1.76 4.81 0.71
CA GLY A 92 -2.86 5.32 1.50
C GLY A 92 -3.37 6.68 1.02
N PHE A 93 -2.50 7.55 0.49
CA PHE A 93 -2.92 8.81 -0.13
C PHE A 93 -3.83 8.59 -1.33
N TYR A 94 -3.61 7.51 -2.09
CA TYR A 94 -4.43 7.08 -3.21
C TYR A 94 -5.63 6.21 -2.81
N GLY A 95 -5.92 6.07 -1.51
CA GLY A 95 -7.06 5.30 -0.99
C GLY A 95 -6.85 3.79 -0.94
N ILE A 96 -5.62 3.31 -1.18
CA ILE A 96 -5.26 1.90 -1.07
C ILE A 96 -4.87 1.60 0.38
N SER A 97 -5.60 0.70 1.03
CA SER A 97 -5.39 0.32 2.44
C SER A 97 -4.99 -1.15 2.53
N LEU A 98 -3.82 -1.44 3.12
CA LEU A 98 -3.37 -2.81 3.34
C LEU A 98 -4.38 -3.61 4.17
N ARG A 99 -4.95 -3.00 5.21
CA ARG A 99 -6.02 -3.62 6.00
C ARG A 99 -7.22 -4.03 5.13
N ARG A 100 -7.69 -3.15 4.24
CA ARG A 100 -8.82 -3.48 3.34
C ARG A 100 -8.43 -4.56 2.34
N MET A 101 -7.18 -4.56 1.86
CA MET A 101 -6.66 -5.62 1.00
C MET A 101 -6.63 -6.98 1.71
N GLU A 102 -6.22 -7.03 2.98
CA GLU A 102 -6.26 -8.23 3.82
C GLU A 102 -7.71 -8.72 4.02
N GLU A 103 -8.63 -7.82 4.38
CA GLU A 103 -10.06 -8.15 4.50
C GLU A 103 -10.65 -8.69 3.19
N GLN A 104 -10.25 -8.14 2.04
CA GLN A 104 -10.64 -8.63 0.72
C GLN A 104 -10.05 -10.01 0.43
N ARG A 105 -8.76 -10.21 0.74
CA ARG A 105 -8.06 -11.50 0.56
C ARG A 105 -8.74 -12.62 1.37
N LEU A 106 -9.18 -12.34 2.60
CA LEU A 106 -9.90 -13.30 3.44
C LEU A 106 -11.30 -13.63 2.91
N LYS A 107 -11.96 -12.70 2.21
CA LYS A 107 -13.30 -12.90 1.62
C LYS A 107 -13.26 -13.64 0.30
N LEU A 108 -12.14 -13.64 -0.41
CA LEU A 108 -11.98 -14.32 -1.68
C LEU A 108 -11.65 -15.81 -1.43
N PRO A 109 -12.58 -16.74 -1.70
CA PRO A 109 -12.32 -18.16 -1.49
C PRO A 109 -11.20 -18.62 -2.42
N GLN A 110 -10.06 -19.00 -1.85
CA GLN A 110 -8.98 -19.63 -2.62
C GLN A 110 -9.24 -21.14 -2.70
N ALA A 111 -9.24 -21.69 -3.92
CA ALA A 111 -9.39 -23.13 -4.14
C ALA A 111 -8.18 -23.94 -3.65
N ARG A 112 -7.05 -23.28 -3.38
CA ARG A 112 -5.81 -23.87 -2.87
C ARG A 112 -5.28 -23.05 -1.71
N THR A 113 -4.96 -23.70 -0.61
CA THR A 113 -4.34 -23.11 0.57
C THR A 113 -3.00 -22.47 0.18
N HIS A 114 -2.84 -21.17 0.42
CA HIS A 114 -1.56 -20.49 0.20
C HIS A 114 -0.84 -20.32 1.56
N PRO A 115 0.47 -20.57 1.64
CA PRO A 115 1.26 -20.24 2.83
C PRO A 115 1.06 -18.79 3.24
N PHE A 116 0.68 -18.57 4.49
CA PHE A 116 0.61 -17.23 5.08
C PHE A 116 1.99 -16.92 5.67
N SER A 117 2.79 -16.15 4.94
CA SER A 117 4.04 -15.60 5.48
C SER A 117 3.72 -14.38 6.31
N VAL A 118 3.98 -14.46 7.62
CA VAL A 118 4.02 -13.30 8.51
C VAL A 118 5.36 -12.62 8.27
N GLU A 119 5.40 -11.61 7.40
CA GLU A 119 6.48 -10.64 7.47
C GLU A 119 6.26 -9.84 8.75
N LEU A 120 7.12 -10.01 9.76
CA LEU A 120 7.08 -9.22 10.99
C LEU A 120 7.42 -7.75 10.67
N GLY A 121 6.45 -7.03 10.12
CA GLY A 121 6.47 -5.58 9.97
C GLY A 121 5.82 -4.94 11.18
N ASP A 122 6.62 -4.17 11.92
CA ASP A 122 6.33 -3.51 13.20
C ASP A 122 6.01 -4.50 14.36
N PRO A 123 6.92 -4.68 15.35
CA PRO A 123 6.70 -5.56 16.49
C PRO A 123 5.50 -5.16 17.37
N ASN A 124 4.98 -3.93 17.21
CA ASN A 124 3.78 -3.46 17.91
C ASN A 124 2.48 -3.67 17.13
N ARG A 125 2.53 -4.15 15.87
CA ARG A 125 1.31 -4.39 15.09
C ARG A 125 0.63 -5.67 15.56
N PRO A 126 -0.58 -5.61 16.17
CA PRO A 126 -1.26 -6.82 16.61
C PRO A 126 -1.69 -7.65 15.39
N ILE A 127 -1.25 -8.90 15.34
CA ILE A 127 -1.58 -9.84 14.27
C ILE A 127 -2.77 -10.69 14.72
N ARG A 128 -3.84 -10.73 13.93
CA ARG A 128 -4.96 -11.66 14.15
C ARG A 128 -4.66 -12.98 13.47
N PHE A 129 -4.23 -13.96 14.26
CA PHE A 129 -4.01 -15.33 13.77
C PHE A 129 -5.31 -16.14 13.90
N PRO A 130 -5.82 -16.73 12.81
CA PRO A 130 -6.96 -17.64 12.89
C PRO A 130 -6.49 -18.96 13.50
N VAL A 131 -6.56 -19.08 14.83
CA VAL A 131 -6.28 -20.33 15.54
C VAL A 131 -7.53 -21.20 15.49
N ARG A 132 -7.42 -22.42 14.94
CA ARG A 132 -8.35 -23.50 15.28
C ARG A 132 -7.84 -24.13 16.57
N PHE A 133 -8.66 -24.04 17.62
CA PHE A 133 -8.38 -24.73 18.87
C PHE A 133 -8.61 -26.23 18.64
N ASP A 134 -7.64 -27.05 19.05
CA ASP A 134 -7.83 -28.50 19.13
C ASP A 134 -9.11 -28.76 19.95
N PRO A 135 -10.13 -29.47 19.41
CA PRO A 135 -11.35 -29.81 20.13
C PRO A 135 -11.10 -30.58 21.44
N GLY A 136 -9.93 -31.22 21.59
CA GLY A 136 -9.48 -31.89 22.81
C GLY A 136 -8.82 -30.99 23.85
N PHE A 137 -8.52 -29.72 23.51
CA PHE A 137 -7.87 -28.79 24.42
C PHE A 137 -8.83 -28.34 25.54
N ARG A 138 -8.46 -28.64 26.79
CA ARG A 138 -9.20 -28.22 27.99
C ARG A 138 -8.33 -27.26 28.80
N PRO A 139 -8.62 -25.93 28.79
CA PRO A 139 -7.84 -24.92 29.50
C PRO A 139 -7.72 -25.20 31.00
N GLU A 140 -8.72 -25.84 31.58
CA GLU A 140 -8.81 -26.12 33.02
C GLU A 140 -7.99 -27.35 33.44
N LYS A 141 -7.45 -28.10 32.47
CA LYS A 141 -6.77 -29.38 32.72
C LYS A 141 -5.40 -29.52 32.06
N THR A 142 -4.96 -28.52 31.30
CA THR A 142 -3.79 -28.66 30.43
C THR A 142 -2.86 -27.46 30.53
N GLU A 143 -1.65 -27.64 31.08
CA GLU A 143 -0.61 -26.60 31.14
C GLU A 143 0.24 -26.50 29.85
N PHE A 144 0.01 -27.40 28.89
CA PHE A 144 0.78 -27.46 27.65
C PHE A 144 0.16 -26.60 26.56
N LEU A 145 0.59 -25.33 26.49
CA LEU A 145 0.23 -24.38 25.43
C LEU A 145 0.53 -24.91 24.01
N SER A 146 1.50 -25.81 23.85
CA SER A 146 1.86 -26.40 22.55
C SER A 146 0.75 -27.26 21.93
N ARG A 147 -0.25 -27.71 22.70
CA ARG A 147 -1.44 -28.45 22.22
C ARG A 147 -2.66 -27.58 21.97
N MET A 148 -2.53 -26.26 22.09
CA MET A 148 -3.65 -25.32 21.92
C MET A 148 -4.00 -25.08 20.44
N VAL A 149 -3.06 -25.36 19.53
CA VAL A 149 -3.16 -25.05 18.10
C VAL A 149 -3.06 -26.34 17.30
N GLU A 150 -4.05 -26.61 16.46
CA GLU A 150 -3.95 -27.63 15.41
C GLU A 150 -3.23 -27.00 14.19
N LEU A 151 -2.14 -27.62 13.72
CA LEU A 151 -1.37 -27.17 12.54
C LEU A 151 -2.01 -27.65 11.23
#